data_AF-A0A9D7R607-F1
#
_entry.id   AF-A0A9D7R607-F1
#
_cell.length_a   1.000
_cell.length_b   1.000
_cell.length_c   1.000
_cell.angle_alpha   90.00
_cell.angle_beta   90.00
_cell.angle_gamma   90.00
#
_symmetry.space_group_name_H-M   'P 1'
#
loop_
_entity.id
_entity.type
_entity.pdbx_description
1 polymer ?
#
loop_
_entity_poly.entity_id
_entity_poly.type
_entity_poly.pdbx_seq_one_letter_code
_entity_poly.pdbx_strand_id
1 'polypeptide(L)'
;MGTPLELNDTLLLTTEQGFPADLLDRARHEQSPLRAEDFATRLFEFHGKEGARFFHLAPTRVVLVHKIGERWLAWGHALIEEQTIRRTSDGRGYETAGKFRIAKLFDPRYQELHTRHETPPGRSYFG
;
A
#
# COMPACT_ATOMS: atom_id res chain seq x y z
N MET A 1 24.35 -19.29 7.57
CA MET A 1 23.17 -18.69 8.24
C MET A 1 22.47 -17.76 7.25
N GLY A 2 21.13 -17.79 7.18
CA GLY A 2 20.34 -17.00 6.22
C GLY A 2 19.81 -15.69 6.80
N THR A 3 19.39 -14.77 5.93
CA THR A 3 18.72 -13.51 6.30
C THR A 3 17.21 -13.67 6.08
N PRO A 4 16.34 -13.23 7.01
CA PRO A 4 14.89 -13.28 6.81
C PRO A 4 14.47 -12.34 5.67
N LEU A 5 13.58 -12.84 4.82
CA LEU A 5 12.94 -12.07 3.74
C LEU A 5 11.42 -12.28 3.84
N GLU A 6 10.66 -11.19 3.92
CA GLU A 6 9.20 -11.22 3.96
C GLU A 6 8.64 -11.02 2.55
N LEU A 7 7.84 -11.98 2.06
CA LEU A 7 7.11 -11.83 0.80
C LEU A 7 5.76 -11.16 1.09
N ASN A 8 5.46 -10.06 0.41
CA ASN A 8 4.23 -9.31 0.62
C ASN A 8 3.42 -9.17 -0.68
N ASP A 9 2.14 -9.48 -0.58
CA ASP A 9 1.11 -9.20 -1.60
C ASP A 9 0.31 -7.92 -1.29
N THR A 10 0.60 -7.27 -0.17
CA THR A 10 -0.12 -6.11 0.35
C THR A 10 0.85 -4.97 0.66
N LEU A 11 0.73 -3.86 -0.09
CA LEU A 11 1.45 -2.62 0.15
C LEU A 11 0.67 -1.78 1.18
N LEU A 12 0.95 -2.04 2.46
CA LEU A 12 0.43 -1.27 3.59
C LEU A 12 1.34 -0.07 3.90
N LEU A 13 0.80 1.15 3.77
CA LEU A 13 1.54 2.40 3.95
C LEU A 13 0.81 3.37 4.88
N THR A 14 1.57 4.06 5.74
CA THR A 14 1.11 5.32 6.34
C THR A 14 1.37 6.48 5.38
N THR A 15 0.81 7.66 5.67
CA THR A 15 1.11 8.89 4.91
C THR A 15 2.61 9.19 4.91
N GLU A 16 3.29 9.02 6.04
CA GLU A 16 4.73 9.26 6.17
C GLU A 16 5.55 8.27 5.33
N GLN A 17 5.05 7.05 5.12
CA GLN A 17 5.68 6.04 4.27
C GLN A 17 5.39 6.24 2.78
N GLY A 18 4.68 7.29 2.39
CA GLY A 18 4.39 7.62 0.99
C GLY A 18 2.98 7.24 0.52
N PHE A 19 2.03 6.98 1.42
CA PHE A 19 0.62 6.87 1.01
C PHE A 19 0.09 8.25 0.53
N PRO A 20 -0.49 8.37 -0.67
CA PRO A 20 -0.90 9.66 -1.24
C PRO A 20 -2.26 10.11 -0.68
N ALA A 21 -2.33 10.42 0.62
CA ALA A 21 -3.56 10.74 1.33
C ALA A 21 -4.26 12.03 0.84
N ASP A 22 -3.52 12.95 0.24
CA ASP A 22 -4.03 14.16 -0.42
C ASP A 22 -4.82 13.85 -1.70
N LEU A 23 -4.49 12.72 -2.34
CA LEU A 23 -5.10 12.26 -3.60
C LEU A 23 -6.10 11.13 -3.41
N LEU A 24 -5.92 10.30 -2.39
CA LEU A 24 -6.84 9.22 -2.03
C LEU A 24 -7.59 9.62 -0.76
N ASP A 25 -8.52 10.55 -0.95
CA ASP A 25 -9.42 11.04 0.10
C ASP A 25 -10.75 10.29 0.08
N ARG A 26 -11.15 9.76 1.24
CA ARG A 26 -12.34 8.91 1.36
C ARG A 26 -13.63 9.69 1.17
N ALA A 27 -13.74 10.90 1.72
CA ALA A 27 -14.96 11.70 1.61
C ALA A 27 -15.23 12.10 0.15
N ARG A 28 -14.19 12.49 -0.59
CA ARG A 28 -14.25 12.71 -2.04
C ARG A 28 -14.64 11.44 -2.78
N HIS A 29 -14.01 10.31 -2.45
CA HIS A 29 -14.27 9.04 -3.11
C HIS A 29 -15.72 8.55 -2.89
N GLU A 30 -16.33 8.82 -1.72
CA GLU A 30 -17.74 8.50 -1.46
C GLU A 30 -18.71 9.34 -2.31
N GLN A 31 -18.42 10.63 -2.51
CA GLN A 31 -19.26 11.53 -3.29
C GLN A 31 -19.08 11.34 -4.79
N SER A 32 -17.84 11.16 -5.23
CA SER A 32 -17.45 10.97 -6.63
C SER A 32 -16.33 9.93 -6.70
N PRO A 33 -16.64 8.67 -7.01
CA PRO A 33 -15.67 7.58 -7.00
C PRO A 33 -14.46 7.85 -7.89
N LEU A 34 -13.30 7.98 -7.24
CA LEU A 34 -12.00 8.06 -7.88
C LEU A 34 -11.71 6.80 -8.70
N ARG A 35 -11.04 6.99 -9.83
CA ARG A 35 -10.70 5.92 -10.77
C ARG A 35 -9.18 5.83 -10.95
N ALA A 36 -8.69 4.66 -11.34
CA ALA A 36 -7.25 4.48 -11.54
C ALA A 36 -6.74 5.33 -12.72
N GLU A 37 -7.60 5.59 -13.71
CA GLU A 37 -7.33 6.44 -14.85
C GLU A 37 -6.94 7.87 -14.45
N ASP A 38 -7.45 8.38 -13.32
CA ASP A 38 -7.12 9.69 -12.77
C ASP A 38 -5.63 9.78 -12.34
N PHE A 39 -4.96 8.63 -12.21
CA PHE A 39 -3.58 8.48 -11.76
C PHE A 39 -2.69 7.74 -12.77
N ALA A 40 -3.17 7.46 -13.98
CA ALA A 40 -2.51 6.54 -14.92
C ALA A 40 -1.04 6.88 -15.26
N THR A 41 -0.69 8.16 -15.24
CA THR A 41 0.67 8.66 -15.54
C THR A 41 1.51 8.93 -14.29
N ARG A 42 0.96 8.73 -13.09
CA ARG A 42 1.64 9.03 -11.83
C ARG A 42 2.42 7.83 -11.35
N LEU A 43 3.64 8.11 -10.91
CA LEU A 43 4.49 7.18 -10.19
C LEU A 43 4.61 7.65 -8.75
N PHE A 44 4.26 6.78 -7.82
CA PHE A 44 4.32 7.04 -6.39
C PHE A 44 5.54 6.37 -5.80
N GLU A 45 6.05 6.92 -4.71
CA GLU A 45 7.19 6.35 -3.98
C GLU A 45 6.75 5.91 -2.59
N PHE A 46 7.26 4.77 -2.13
CA PHE A 46 7.13 4.35 -0.75
C PHE A 46 8.51 4.11 -0.14
N HIS A 47 8.62 4.29 1.18
CA HIS A 47 9.89 4.19 1.87
C HIS A 47 9.72 3.80 3.34
N GLY A 48 10.85 3.52 4.00
CA GLY A 48 10.89 3.27 5.44
C GLY A 48 10.09 2.04 5.88
N LYS A 49 9.91 1.06 4.98
CA LYS A 49 9.29 -0.22 5.35
C LYS A 49 10.30 -1.04 6.12
N GLU A 50 10.04 -1.28 7.40
CA GLU A 50 10.91 -2.09 8.24
C GLU A 50 11.05 -3.52 7.71
N GLY A 51 12.29 -4.00 7.69
CA GLY A 51 12.65 -5.34 7.25
C GLY A 51 13.04 -5.43 5.78
N ALA A 52 13.61 -6.57 5.42
CA ALA A 52 13.82 -6.98 4.05
C ALA A 52 12.49 -7.53 3.51
N ARG A 53 11.77 -6.72 2.75
CA ARG A 53 10.48 -7.07 2.16
C ARG A 53 10.64 -7.18 0.65
N PHE A 54 9.97 -8.16 0.08
CA PHE A 54 9.88 -8.33 -1.36
C PHE A 54 8.41 -8.35 -1.75
N PHE A 55 8.01 -7.30 -2.45
CA PHE A 55 6.73 -7.25 -3.11
C PHE A 55 6.85 -7.86 -4.50
N HIS A 56 5.77 -8.46 -4.99
CA HIS A 56 5.72 -8.88 -6.38
C HIS A 56 5.79 -7.65 -7.29
N LEU A 57 6.76 -7.65 -8.22
CA LEU A 57 6.88 -6.61 -9.23
C LEU A 57 5.81 -6.74 -10.31
N ALA A 58 5.55 -5.64 -11.01
CA ALA A 58 4.70 -5.62 -12.21
C ALA A 58 5.14 -6.73 -13.20
N PRO A 59 4.18 -7.42 -13.85
CA PRO A 59 2.76 -7.10 -13.94
C PRO A 59 1.88 -7.67 -12.80
N THR A 60 2.48 -8.31 -11.79
CA THR A 60 1.71 -8.86 -10.66
C THR A 60 1.24 -7.74 -9.75
N ARG A 61 -0.04 -7.77 -9.39
CA ARG A 61 -0.65 -6.78 -8.50
C ARG A 61 -0.37 -7.08 -7.03
N VAL A 62 -0.28 -6.01 -6.25
CA VAL A 62 -0.40 -6.03 -4.78
C VAL A 62 -1.62 -5.24 -4.34
N VAL A 63 -2.17 -5.52 -3.16
CA VAL A 63 -3.26 -4.72 -2.58
C VAL A 63 -2.69 -3.43 -1.99
N LEU A 64 -3.23 -2.28 -2.38
CA LEU A 64 -2.85 -0.98 -1.82
C LEU A 64 -3.71 -0.70 -0.58
N VAL A 65 -3.07 -0.50 0.58
CA VAL A 65 -3.76 -0.29 1.86
C VAL A 65 -3.20 0.93 2.58
N HIS A 66 -4.09 1.82 3.01
CA HIS A 66 -3.77 2.94 3.87
C HIS A 66 -3.84 2.50 5.33
N LYS A 67 -2.73 2.64 6.05
CA LYS A 67 -2.66 2.48 7.51
C LYS A 67 -2.95 3.82 8.19
N ILE A 68 -4.14 3.97 8.76
CA ILE A 68 -4.60 5.15 9.49
C ILE A 68 -4.59 4.81 10.99
N GLY A 69 -3.52 5.21 11.68
CA GLY A 69 -3.25 4.74 13.04
C GLY A 69 -3.12 3.21 13.07
N GLU A 70 -3.92 2.54 13.89
CA GLU A 70 -3.94 1.07 13.93
C GLU A 70 -4.92 0.44 12.92
N ARG A 71 -5.67 1.25 12.17
CA ARG A 71 -6.72 0.82 11.24
C ARG A 71 -6.23 0.78 9.79
N TRP A 72 -6.81 -0.13 9.01
CA TRP A 72 -6.44 -0.44 7.65
C TRP A 72 -7.63 -0.16 6.74
N LEU A 73 -7.39 0.60 5.67
CA LEU A 73 -8.37 0.90 4.63
C LEU A 73 -7.80 0.45 3.29
N ALA A 74 -8.38 -0.59 2.71
CA ALA A 74 -7.96 -1.05 1.38
C ALA A 74 -8.45 -0.05 0.32
N TRP A 75 -7.62 0.25 -0.67
CA TRP A 75 -7.96 1.21 -1.74
C TRP A 75 -8.10 0.56 -3.11
N GLY A 76 -7.39 -0.53 -3.34
CA GLY A 76 -7.40 -1.18 -4.63
C GLY A 76 -6.12 -1.97 -4.88
N HIS A 77 -5.64 -1.91 -6.12
CA HIS A 77 -4.46 -2.61 -6.55
C HIS A 77 -3.37 -1.64 -6.98
N ALA A 78 -2.14 -1.95 -6.59
CA ALA A 78 -0.94 -1.31 -7.06
C ALA A 78 -0.06 -2.29 -7.85
N LEU A 79 0.76 -1.74 -8.73
CA LEU A 79 1.85 -2.45 -9.40
C LEU A 79 3.16 -1.87 -8.87
N ILE A 80 4.00 -2.72 -8.29
CA ILE A 80 5.34 -2.30 -7.86
C ILE A 80 6.25 -2.27 -9.09
N GLU A 81 6.81 -1.11 -9.41
CA GLU A 81 7.66 -0.91 -10.58
C GLU A 81 9.12 -1.18 -10.24
N GLU A 82 9.56 -0.71 -9.07
CA GLU A 82 10.88 -0.96 -8.53
C GLU A 82 10.83 -1.07 -7.01
N GLN A 83 11.76 -1.82 -6.45
CA GLN A 83 11.98 -1.86 -5.00
C GLN A 83 13.45 -2.06 -4.70
N THR A 84 13.90 -1.50 -3.59
CA THR A 84 15.26 -1.61 -3.08
C THR A 84 15.20 -2.00 -1.61
N ILE A 85 15.96 -3.02 -1.24
CA ILE A 85 16.21 -3.39 0.14
C ILE A 85 17.61 -2.88 0.49
N ARG A 86 17.72 -2.03 1.50
CA ARG A 86 18.99 -1.47 1.97
C ARG A 86 19.18 -1.75 3.45
N ARG A 87 20.43 -1.77 3.90
CA ARG A 87 20.73 -1.85 5.33
C ARG A 87 20.33 -0.55 6.00
N THR A 88 19.76 -0.63 7.20
CA THR A 88 19.45 0.57 7.99
C THR A 88 20.74 1.31 8.35
N SER A 89 20.64 2.62 8.59
CA SER A 89 21.79 3.47 8.93
C SER A 89 22.54 3.02 10.18
N ASP A 90 21.86 2.39 11.13
CA ASP A 90 22.45 1.82 12.34
C ASP A 90 23.05 0.41 12.13
N GLY A 91 22.95 -0.14 10.91
CA GLY A 91 23.49 -1.43 10.53
C GLY A 91 22.76 -2.64 11.14
N ARG A 92 21.71 -2.43 11.95
CA ARG A 92 21.05 -3.51 12.70
C ARG A 92 19.95 -4.22 11.94
N GLY A 93 19.42 -3.61 10.89
CA GLY A 93 18.32 -4.17 10.12
C GLY A 93 18.37 -3.85 8.64
N TYR A 94 17.23 -4.08 8.00
CA TYR A 94 16.98 -3.70 6.63
C TYR A 94 15.75 -2.81 6.58
N GLU A 95 15.69 -1.98 5.55
CA GLU A 95 14.50 -1.24 5.18
C GLU A 95 14.26 -1.41 3.68
N THR A 96 12.98 -1.40 3.31
CA THR A 96 12.53 -1.51 1.93
C THR A 96 11.89 -0.21 1.48
N ALA A 97 12.23 0.22 0.27
CA ALA A 97 11.64 1.37 -0.41
C ALA A 97 11.39 1.00 -1.88
N GLY A 98 10.61 1.79 -2.59
CA GLY A 98 10.34 1.52 -3.99
C GLY A 98 9.36 2.49 -4.61
N LYS A 99 8.95 2.17 -5.83
CA LYS A 99 7.95 2.94 -6.57
C LYS A 99 6.81 2.06 -7.06
N PHE A 100 5.63 2.64 -7.13
CA PHE A 100 4.43 1.93 -7.56
C PHE A 100 3.49 2.82 -8.37
N ARG A 101 2.64 2.18 -9.17
CA ARG A 101 1.49 2.81 -9.83
C ARG A 101 0.20 2.23 -9.29
N ILE A 102 -0.85 3.04 -9.28
CA ILE A 102 -2.20 2.58 -8.97
C ILE A 102 -2.79 1.97 -10.23
N ALA A 103 -3.14 0.69 -10.19
CA ALA A 103 -3.69 -0.04 -11.34
C ALA A 103 -5.21 -0.20 -11.28
N LYS A 104 -5.77 -0.19 -10.07
CA LYS A 104 -7.22 -0.23 -9.85
C LYS A 104 -7.55 0.47 -8.55
N LEU A 105 -8.64 1.23 -8.52
CA LEU A 105 -9.29 1.65 -7.29
C LEU A 105 -10.61 0.90 -7.13
N PHE A 106 -10.91 0.51 -5.90
CA PHE A 106 -12.20 -0.05 -5.55
C PHE A 106 -13.24 1.06 -5.50
N ASP A 107 -14.47 0.79 -5.93
CA ASP A 107 -15.58 1.70 -5.68
C ASP A 107 -15.90 1.73 -4.17
N PRO A 108 -16.61 2.75 -3.66
CA PRO A 108 -16.80 2.93 -2.23
C PRO A 108 -17.41 1.72 -1.51
N ARG A 109 -18.33 0.99 -2.17
CA ARG A 109 -19.02 -0.15 -1.58
C ARG A 109 -18.11 -1.36 -1.55
N TYR A 110 -17.41 -1.65 -2.65
CA TYR A 110 -16.46 -2.75 -2.68
C TYR A 110 -15.26 -2.48 -1.76
N GLN A 111 -14.83 -1.22 -1.63
CA GLN A 111 -13.78 -0.79 -0.71
C GLN A 111 -14.10 -1.19 0.74
N GLU A 112 -15.33 -0.89 1.17
CA GLU A 112 -15.79 -1.25 2.51
C GLU A 112 -15.84 -2.77 2.71
N LEU A 113 -16.48 -3.49 1.79
CA LEU A 113 -16.59 -4.94 1.87
C LEU A 113 -15.20 -5.60 1.92
N HIS A 114 -14.32 -5.24 1.00
CA HIS A 114 -12.96 -5.78 0.95
C HIS A 114 -12.20 -5.45 2.24
N THR A 115 -12.30 -4.22 2.75
CA THR A 115 -11.63 -3.84 4.00
C THR A 115 -12.14 -4.67 5.18
N ARG A 116 -13.46 -4.89 5.30
CA ARG A 116 -14.03 -5.68 6.41
C ARG A 116 -13.63 -7.16 6.36
N HIS A 117 -13.47 -7.73 5.16
CA HIS A 117 -13.24 -9.17 4.98
C HIS A 117 -11.76 -9.56 4.90
N GLU A 118 -10.90 -8.69 4.38
CA GLU A 118 -9.50 -9.02 4.09
C GLU A 118 -8.52 -8.43 5.12
N THR A 119 -8.96 -7.49 5.96
CA THR A 119 -8.09 -6.96 7.02
C THR A 119 -8.07 -7.89 8.24
N PRO A 120 -6.94 -7.94 8.98
CA PRO A 120 -6.89 -8.74 10.20
C PRO A 120 -7.96 -8.34 11.22
N PRO A 121 -8.41 -9.25 12.10
CA PRO A 121 -9.39 -8.93 13.14
C PRO A 121 -9.01 -7.69 13.95
N GLY A 122 -9.96 -6.75 14.08
CA GLY A 122 -9.76 -5.49 14.80
C GLY A 122 -8.94 -4.42 14.05
N ARG A 123 -8.51 -4.69 12.81
CA ARG A 123 -7.76 -3.73 11.99
C ARG A 123 -8.62 -3.02 10.96
N SER A 124 -9.83 -3.50 10.64
CA SER A 124 -10.73 -2.83 9.70
C SER A 124 -10.98 -1.36 10.08
N TYR A 125 -10.87 -0.46 9.10
CA TYR A 125 -11.25 0.94 9.26
C TYR A 125 -12.73 1.12 9.62
N PHE A 126 -13.59 0.17 9.23
CA PHE A 126 -15.04 0.28 9.38
C PHE A 126 -15.62 -0.38 10.65
N GLY A 127 -14.77 -0.67 11.64
CA GLY A 127 -15.15 -1.37 12.87
C GLY A 127 -14.53 -2.75 12.93
#